data_AF-A0A7I9YZJ0-F1
#
_entry.id   AF-A0A7I9YZJ0-F1
#
_cell.length_a   1.000
_cell.length_b   1.000
_cell.length_c   1.000
_cell.angle_alpha   90.00
_cell.angle_beta   90.00
_cell.angle_gamma   90.00
#
_symmetry.space_group_name_H-M   'P 1'
#
loop_
_entity.id
_entity.type
_entity.pdbx_description
1 polymer ?
#
loop_
_entity_poly.entity_id
_entity_poly.type
_entity_poly.pdbx_seq_one_letter_code
_entity_poly.pdbx_strand_id
1 'polypeptide(L)'
;MPYVIASPDSMTAAAAQLMSIGSTLEDVHRLAFPSILAVAPAAADEVSAGIAQLLSKHGQDYQLMAKDAAIYQEGFVQNLRANAEAYAGIEELIAYLMQGLNAELSYYDTARMALGQVLTLSALQVLAFTLIPFFWPLAPLAPFLILNQPLTFVFDVLFRQPITYPYMVKY
;
A
#
# COMPACT_ATOMS: atom_id res chain seq x y z
N MET A 1 22.05 -0.37 -9.90
CA MET A 1 20.91 -0.92 -10.67
C MET A 1 19.70 -0.97 -9.75
N PRO A 2 18.67 -0.11 -9.92
CA PRO A 2 17.52 -0.13 -9.03
C PRO A 2 16.21 -0.26 -9.82
N TYR A 3 15.86 -1.47 -10.26
CA TYR A 3 14.51 -1.74 -10.81
C TYR A 3 14.05 -3.12 -10.39
N VAL A 4 14.00 -3.36 -9.08
CA VAL A 4 13.18 -4.44 -8.53
C VAL A 4 11.84 -3.80 -8.22
N ILE A 5 10.83 -4.13 -9.00
CA ILE A 5 9.44 -3.71 -8.77
C ILE A 5 8.73 -4.93 -8.17
N ALA A 6 8.23 -4.78 -6.94
CA ALA A 6 7.32 -5.74 -6.33
C ALA A 6 5.88 -5.26 -6.57
N SER A 7 4.98 -6.19 -6.89
CA SER A 7 3.53 -5.93 -6.98
C SER A 7 2.84 -6.93 -6.05
N PRO A 8 2.38 -6.49 -4.87
CA PRO A 8 1.72 -7.37 -3.89
C PRO A 8 0.54 -8.15 -4.47
N ASP A 9 -0.28 -7.49 -5.30
CA ASP A 9 -1.42 -8.12 -5.97
C ASP A 9 -0.99 -9.25 -6.91
N SER A 10 0.05 -9.02 -7.71
CA SER A 10 0.59 -10.02 -8.64
C SER A 10 1.20 -11.21 -7.89
N MET A 11 1.89 -10.95 -6.78
CA MET A 11 2.47 -11.99 -5.91
C MET A 11 1.37 -12.84 -5.26
N THR A 12 0.30 -12.20 -4.78
CA THR A 12 -0.87 -12.89 -4.20
C THR A 12 -1.58 -13.77 -5.23
N ALA A 13 -1.78 -13.25 -6.44
CA ALA A 13 -2.36 -14.00 -7.55
C ALA A 13 -1.48 -15.19 -7.94
N ALA A 14 -0.15 -14.99 -8.04
CA ALA A 14 0.80 -16.06 -8.33
C ALA A 14 0.79 -17.14 -7.23
N ALA A 15 0.74 -16.75 -5.96
CA ALA A 15 0.62 -17.70 -4.86
C ALA A 15 -0.64 -18.56 -4.96
N ALA A 16 -1.80 -17.95 -5.27
CA ALA A 16 -3.05 -18.68 -5.48
C ALA A 16 -2.98 -19.66 -6.67
N GLN A 17 -2.36 -19.25 -7.79
CA GLN A 17 -2.16 -20.12 -8.94
C GLN A 17 -1.25 -21.30 -8.60
N LEU A 18 -0.16 -21.07 -7.87
CA LEU A 18 0.76 -22.11 -7.43
C LEU A 18 0.10 -23.09 -6.46
N MET A 19 -0.79 -22.63 -5.57
CA MET A 19 -1.62 -23.52 -4.75
C MET A 19 -2.51 -24.42 -5.61
N SER A 20 -3.17 -23.86 -6.63
CA SER A 20 -4.01 -24.63 -7.56
C SER A 20 -3.19 -25.68 -8.33
N ILE A 21 -1.98 -25.33 -8.77
CA ILE A 21 -1.05 -26.26 -9.43
C ILE A 21 -0.67 -27.39 -8.47
N GLY A 22 -0.33 -27.06 -7.21
CA GLY A 22 0.01 -28.06 -6.18
C GLY A 22 -1.13 -29.05 -5.93
N SER A 23 -2.35 -28.55 -5.76
CA SER A 23 -3.54 -29.40 -5.61
C SER A 23 -3.76 -30.31 -6.82
N THR A 24 -3.62 -29.77 -8.03
CA THR A 24 -3.77 -30.56 -9.27
C THR A 24 -2.71 -31.64 -9.36
N LEU A 25 -1.47 -31.32 -8.99
CA LEU A 25 -0.36 -32.26 -9.02
C LEU A 25 -0.58 -33.40 -8.00
N GLU A 26 -1.09 -33.08 -6.81
CA GLU A 26 -1.42 -34.06 -5.78
C GLU A 26 -2.52 -35.03 -6.25
N ASP A 27 -3.55 -34.53 -6.94
CA ASP A 27 -4.59 -35.36 -7.57
C ASP A 27 -4.04 -36.27 -8.65
N VAL A 28 -3.19 -35.74 -9.54
CA VAL A 28 -2.53 -36.52 -10.59
C VAL A 28 -1.65 -37.61 -9.98
N HIS A 29 -0.87 -37.28 -8.95
CA HIS A 29 -0.03 -38.24 -8.24
C HIS A 29 -0.87 -39.34 -7.59
N ARG A 30 -1.96 -39.01 -6.90
CA ARG A 30 -2.90 -39.99 -6.34
C ARG A 30 -3.43 -40.96 -7.41
N LEU A 31 -3.82 -40.45 -8.57
CA LEU A 31 -4.38 -41.25 -9.65
C LEU A 31 -3.34 -42.13 -10.36
N ALA A 32 -2.12 -41.62 -10.54
CA ALA A 32 -1.08 -42.30 -11.30
C ALA A 32 -0.31 -43.34 -10.47
N PHE A 33 -0.09 -43.10 -9.18
CA PHE A 33 0.77 -43.94 -8.34
C PHE A 33 0.41 -45.44 -8.33
N PRO A 34 -0.87 -45.87 -8.26
CA PRO A 34 -1.19 -47.29 -8.30
C PRO A 34 -0.61 -48.01 -9.52
N SER A 35 -0.60 -47.35 -10.69
CA SER A 35 -0.08 -47.93 -11.94
C SER A 35 1.44 -47.87 -12.06
N ILE A 36 2.07 -46.88 -11.42
CA ILE A 36 3.53 -46.68 -11.45
C ILE A 36 4.24 -47.55 -10.40
N LEU A 37 3.57 -47.86 -9.28
CA LEU A 37 4.13 -48.65 -8.18
C LEU A 37 3.96 -50.17 -8.35
N ALA A 38 3.05 -50.59 -9.23
CA ALA A 38 2.72 -51.98 -9.47
C ALA A 38 2.75 -52.30 -10.97
N VAL A 39 3.92 -52.10 -11.59
CA VAL A 39 4.11 -52.41 -13.01
C VAL A 39 4.05 -53.93 -13.21
N ALA A 40 3.19 -54.38 -14.11
CA ALA A 40 3.09 -55.79 -14.46
C ALA A 40 4.22 -56.20 -15.42
N PRO A 41 4.77 -57.43 -15.31
CA PRO A 41 5.74 -57.93 -16.28
C PRO A 41 5.11 -58.10 -17.67
N ALA A 42 5.86 -57.74 -18.71
CA ALA A 42 5.38 -57.80 -20.09
C ALA A 42 5.20 -59.24 -20.61
N ALA A 43 5.98 -60.19 -20.07
CA ALA A 43 5.88 -61.62 -20.32
C ALA A 43 6.32 -62.41 -19.07
N ALA A 44 6.16 -63.74 -19.09
CA ALA A 44 6.44 -64.63 -17.96
C ALA A 44 7.93 -64.92 -17.73
N ASP A 45 8.82 -64.33 -18.52
CA ASP A 45 10.26 -64.53 -18.39
C ASP A 45 10.88 -63.68 -17.26
N GLU A 46 12.04 -64.11 -16.79
CA GLU A 46 12.76 -63.47 -15.69
C GLU A 46 13.22 -62.04 -16.02
N VAL A 47 13.50 -61.72 -17.29
CA VAL A 47 13.92 -60.38 -17.70
C VAL A 47 12.74 -59.41 -17.60
N SER A 48 11.56 -59.81 -18.10
CA SER A 48 10.32 -59.04 -17.95
C SER A 48 9.95 -58.81 -16.48
N ALA A 49 10.08 -59.83 -15.63
CA ALA A 49 9.88 -59.72 -14.20
C ALA A 49 10.88 -58.74 -13.54
N GLY A 50 12.16 -58.85 -13.87
CA GLY A 50 13.19 -57.95 -13.36
C GLY A 50 12.99 -56.48 -13.77
N ILE A 51 12.59 -56.22 -15.01
CA ILE A 51 12.29 -54.87 -15.51
C ILE A 51 11.08 -54.28 -14.77
N ALA A 52 10.00 -55.05 -14.63
CA ALA A 52 8.82 -54.60 -13.89
C ALA A 52 9.13 -54.25 -12.43
N GLN A 53 9.98 -55.04 -11.78
CA GLN A 53 10.44 -54.77 -10.42
C GLN A 53 11.30 -53.50 -10.34
N LEU A 54 12.23 -53.30 -11.29
CA LEU A 54 13.06 -52.09 -11.36
C LEU A 54 12.20 -50.83 -11.53
N LEU A 55 11.23 -50.85 -12.44
CA LEU A 55 10.33 -49.71 -12.68
C LEU A 55 9.45 -49.42 -11.46
N SER A 56 8.93 -50.46 -10.81
CA SER A 56 8.13 -50.30 -9.59
C SER A 56 8.97 -49.68 -8.46
N LYS A 57 10.23 -50.09 -8.31
CA LYS A 57 11.17 -49.47 -7.37
C LYS A 57 11.44 -48.01 -7.71
N HIS A 58 11.67 -47.69 -8.98
CA HIS A 58 11.85 -46.30 -9.42
C HIS A 58 10.61 -45.44 -9.12
N GLY A 59 9.41 -46.01 -9.28
CA GLY A 59 8.15 -45.36 -8.88
C GLY A 59 8.09 -45.01 -7.40
N GLN A 60 8.57 -45.89 -6.52
CA GLN A 60 8.65 -45.64 -5.08
C GLN A 60 9.63 -44.50 -4.76
N ASP A 61 10.81 -44.52 -5.38
CA ASP A 61 11.82 -43.46 -5.19
C ASP A 61 11.28 -42.10 -5.70
N TYR A 62 10.58 -42.09 -6.83
CA TYR A 62 9.90 -40.89 -7.35
C TYR A 62 8.83 -40.37 -6.39
N GLN A 63 8.02 -41.25 -5.79
CA GLN A 63 6.98 -40.85 -4.82
C GLN A 63 7.58 -40.13 -3.60
N LEU A 64 8.72 -40.60 -3.11
CA LEU A 64 9.43 -39.94 -2.00
C LEU A 64 9.89 -38.53 -2.40
N MET A 65 10.51 -38.38 -3.57
CA MET A 65 10.95 -37.08 -4.07
C MET A 65 9.77 -36.13 -4.34
N ALA A 66 8.67 -36.65 -4.88
CA ALA A 66 7.46 -35.87 -5.16
C ALA A 66 6.85 -35.31 -3.86
N LYS A 67 6.86 -36.10 -2.77
CA LYS A 67 6.43 -35.65 -1.45
C LYS A 67 7.30 -34.50 -0.93
N ASP A 68 8.63 -34.63 -1.03
CA ASP A 68 9.54 -33.57 -0.59
C ASP A 68 9.37 -32.28 -1.41
N ALA A 69 9.14 -32.43 -2.72
CA ALA A 69 8.84 -31.31 -3.60
C ALA A 69 7.53 -30.59 -3.23
N ALA A 70 6.49 -31.33 -2.83
CA ALA A 70 5.23 -30.75 -2.37
C ALA A 70 5.43 -29.91 -1.10
N ILE A 71 6.20 -30.42 -0.13
CA ILE A 71 6.54 -29.68 1.10
C ILE A 71 7.29 -28.38 0.77
N TYR A 72 8.26 -28.44 -0.15
CA TYR A 72 8.98 -27.25 -0.61
C TYR A 72 8.05 -26.24 -1.28
N GLN A 73 7.16 -26.70 -2.16
CA GLN A 73 6.18 -25.85 -2.85
C GLN A 73 5.26 -25.14 -1.85
N GLU A 74 4.77 -25.84 -0.82
CA GLU A 74 3.95 -25.24 0.24
C GLU A 74 4.71 -24.12 0.96
N GLY A 75 5.97 -24.38 1.35
CA GLY A 75 6.82 -23.37 1.97
C GLY A 75 7.10 -22.18 1.06
N PHE A 76 7.32 -22.43 -0.24
CA PHE A 76 7.49 -21.37 -1.23
C PHE A 76 6.25 -20.48 -1.34
N VAL A 77 5.07 -21.07 -1.45
CA VAL A 77 3.78 -20.34 -1.51
C VAL A 77 3.56 -19.52 -0.24
N GLN A 78 3.81 -20.09 0.95
CA GLN A 78 3.68 -19.38 2.22
C GLN A 78 4.61 -18.16 2.28
N ASN A 79 5.89 -18.35 1.89
CA ASN A 79 6.84 -17.26 1.83
C ASN A 79 6.42 -16.19 0.82
N LEU A 80 5.92 -16.58 -0.35
CA LEU A 80 5.47 -15.64 -1.37
C LEU A 80 4.32 -14.76 -0.86
N ARG A 81 3.35 -15.36 -0.15
CA ARG A 81 2.24 -14.63 0.48
C ARG A 81 2.71 -13.68 1.58
N ALA A 82 3.57 -14.16 2.48
CA ALA A 82 4.11 -13.34 3.56
C ALA A 82 4.89 -12.13 3.02
N ASN A 83 5.66 -12.31 1.94
CA ASN A 83 6.33 -11.20 1.28
C ASN A 83 5.33 -10.23 0.63
N ALA A 84 4.28 -10.73 -0.04
CA ALA A 84 3.25 -9.87 -0.62
C ALA A 84 2.58 -8.99 0.44
N GLU A 85 2.21 -9.57 1.58
CA GLU A 85 1.64 -8.85 2.73
C GLU A 85 2.62 -7.81 3.30
N ALA A 86 3.91 -8.16 3.42
CA ALA A 86 4.93 -7.22 3.89
C ALA A 86 5.10 -6.02 2.95
N TYR A 87 5.15 -6.25 1.63
CA TYR A 87 5.22 -5.16 0.65
C TYR A 87 3.95 -4.30 0.65
N ALA A 88 2.76 -4.91 0.71
CA ALA A 88 1.50 -4.17 0.82
C ALA A 88 1.45 -3.29 2.08
N GLY A 89 1.87 -3.82 3.23
CA GLY A 89 1.92 -3.05 4.48
C GLY A 89 2.87 -1.85 4.42
N ILE A 90 3.98 -1.97 3.68
CA ILE A 90 4.89 -0.83 3.44
C ILE A 90 4.22 0.21 2.54
N GLU A 91 3.53 -0.21 1.47
CA GLU A 91 2.81 0.71 0.58
C GLU A 91 1.71 1.49 1.33
N GLU A 92 0.96 0.82 2.21
CA GLU A 92 -0.04 1.45 3.07
C GLU A 92 0.59 2.46 4.04
N LEU A 93 1.72 2.10 4.67
CA LEU A 93 2.45 3.00 5.57
C LEU A 93 2.94 4.25 4.82
N ILE A 94 3.52 4.07 3.64
CA ILE A 94 3.99 5.18 2.80
C ILE A 94 2.81 6.07 2.39
N ALA A 95 1.68 5.48 1.97
CA ALA A 95 0.48 6.22 1.62
C ALA A 95 -0.04 7.05 2.80
N TYR A 96 -0.08 6.47 4.01
CA TYR A 96 -0.46 7.18 5.23
C TYR A 96 0.50 8.35 5.55
N LEU A 97 1.81 8.13 5.48
CA LEU A 97 2.80 9.17 5.72
C LEU A 97 2.69 10.30 4.69
N MET A 98 2.47 9.96 3.41
CA MET A 98 2.26 10.94 2.34
C MET A 98 0.97 11.73 2.55
N GLN A 99 -0.11 11.10 3.00
CA GLN A 99 -1.34 11.80 3.34
C GLN A 99 -1.12 12.80 4.48
N GLY A 100 -0.38 12.40 5.52
CA GLY A 100 0.00 13.29 6.62
C GLY A 100 0.86 14.46 6.17
N LEU A 101 1.86 14.21 5.33
CA LEU A 101 2.72 15.25 4.76
C LEU A 101 1.93 16.21 3.86
N ASN A 102 1.01 15.69 3.05
CA ASN A 102 0.15 16.51 2.19
C ASN A 102 -0.78 17.41 3.02
N ALA A 103 -1.32 16.91 4.13
CA ALA A 103 -2.13 17.72 5.04
C ALA A 103 -1.30 18.85 5.68
N GLU A 104 -0.06 18.55 6.08
CA GLU A 104 0.89 19.52 6.61
C GLU A 104 1.24 20.61 5.57
N LEU A 105 1.55 20.22 4.33
CA LEU A 105 1.84 21.15 3.23
C LEU A 105 0.62 22.02 2.89
N SER A 106 -0.56 21.40 2.79
CA SER A 106 -1.82 22.10 2.53
C SER A 106 -2.14 23.15 3.59
N TYR A 107 -1.80 22.87 4.85
CA TYR A 107 -1.93 23.85 5.93
C TYR A 107 -1.06 25.09 5.70
N TYR A 108 0.22 24.92 5.36
CA TYR A 108 1.12 26.04 5.10
C TYR A 108 0.75 26.83 3.83
N ASP A 109 0.28 26.16 2.78
CA ASP A 109 -0.23 26.83 1.58
C ASP A 109 -1.42 27.73 1.92
N THR A 110 -2.36 27.21 2.72
CA THR A 110 -3.50 27.98 3.23
C THR A 110 -3.02 29.15 4.08
N ALA A 111 -2.05 28.94 4.98
CA ALA A 111 -1.51 29.98 5.85
C ALA A 111 -0.85 31.11 5.05
N ARG A 112 -0.10 30.76 4.00
CA ARG A 112 0.56 31.73 3.13
C ARG A 112 -0.45 32.60 2.39
N MET A 113 -1.52 31.99 1.87
CA MET A 113 -2.60 32.73 1.20
C MET A 113 -3.35 33.64 2.18
N ALA A 114 -3.68 33.10 3.36
CA ALA A 114 -4.33 33.84 4.45
C ALA A 114 -3.52 35.07 4.87
N LEU A 115 -2.20 34.90 5.06
CA LEU A 115 -1.30 36.00 5.41
C LEU A 115 -1.37 37.13 4.38
N GLY A 116 -1.35 36.80 3.08
CA GLY A 116 -1.48 37.80 2.01
C GLY A 116 -2.81 38.57 2.09
N GLN A 117 -3.91 37.88 2.36
CA GLN A 117 -5.23 38.52 2.52
C GLN A 117 -5.31 39.38 3.79
N VAL A 118 -4.83 38.86 4.92
CA VAL A 118 -4.81 39.59 6.20
C VAL A 118 -4.01 40.88 6.06
N LEU A 119 -2.83 40.83 5.44
CA LEU A 119 -1.99 42.02 5.24
C LEU A 119 -2.65 43.04 4.30
N THR A 120 -3.22 42.58 3.19
CA THR A 120 -3.87 43.47 2.21
C THR A 120 -5.14 44.12 2.75
N LEU A 121 -6.01 43.37 3.42
CA LEU A 121 -7.23 43.90 4.04
C LEU A 121 -6.90 44.86 5.20
N SER A 122 -5.93 44.52 6.05
CA SER A 122 -5.49 45.40 7.15
C SER A 122 -4.94 46.72 6.61
N ALA A 123 -4.12 46.67 5.56
CA ALA A 123 -3.60 47.87 4.90
C ALA A 123 -4.72 48.73 4.30
N LEU A 124 -5.71 48.10 3.65
CA LEU A 124 -6.85 48.82 3.09
C LEU A 124 -7.72 49.47 4.17
N GLN A 125 -7.92 48.80 5.31
CA GLN A 125 -8.63 49.37 6.45
C GLN A 125 -7.87 50.58 7.03
N VAL A 126 -6.54 50.48 7.20
CA VAL A 126 -5.72 51.63 7.62
C VAL A 126 -5.90 52.81 6.66
N LEU A 127 -5.85 52.56 5.35
CA LEU A 127 -6.09 53.60 4.33
C LEU A 127 -7.51 54.18 4.42
N ALA A 128 -8.53 53.35 4.65
CA ALA A 128 -9.91 53.81 4.78
C ALA A 128 -10.11 54.70 6.03
N PHE A 129 -9.59 54.29 7.19
CA PHE A 129 -9.68 55.07 8.43
C PHE A 129 -8.89 56.39 8.39
N THR A 130 -7.86 56.48 7.53
CA THR A 130 -7.02 57.69 7.40
C THR A 130 -7.51 58.64 6.30
N LEU A 131 -7.99 58.13 5.17
CA LEU A 131 -8.31 58.94 3.99
C LEU A 131 -9.80 59.26 3.83
N ILE A 132 -10.70 58.52 4.49
CA ILE A 132 -12.14 58.66 4.27
C ILE A 132 -12.81 59.21 5.54
N PRO A 133 -13.28 60.48 5.55
CA PRO A 133 -13.88 61.12 6.72
C PRO A 133 -15.09 60.39 7.32
N PHE A 134 -15.81 59.61 6.50
CA PHE A 134 -16.92 58.77 6.93
C PHE A 134 -16.52 57.77 8.04
N PHE A 135 -15.28 57.29 8.06
CA PHE A 135 -14.79 56.34 9.07
C PHE A 135 -14.22 57.01 10.32
N TRP A 136 -14.02 58.33 10.34
CA TRP A 136 -13.40 59.03 11.46
C TRP A 136 -14.21 58.93 12.78
N PRO A 137 -15.56 58.98 12.79
CA PRO A 137 -16.33 58.72 14.02
C PRO A 137 -16.03 57.36 14.65
N LEU A 138 -15.57 56.38 13.86
CA LEU A 138 -15.19 55.04 14.30
C LEU A 138 -13.67 54.91 14.60
N ALA A 139 -12.87 55.96 14.43
CA ALA A 139 -11.42 55.93 14.65
C ALA A 139 -11.00 55.42 16.04
N PRO A 140 -11.72 55.71 17.15
CA PRO A 140 -11.40 55.11 18.45
C PRO A 140 -11.46 53.58 18.46
N LEU A 141 -12.28 52.98 17.58
CA LEU A 141 -12.42 51.54 17.43
C LEU A 141 -11.50 50.95 16.35
N ALA A 142 -10.82 51.78 15.56
CA ALA A 142 -9.98 51.34 14.45
C ALA A 142 -8.90 50.30 14.85
N PRO A 143 -8.19 50.43 15.99
CA PRO A 143 -7.22 49.43 16.41
C PRO A 143 -7.84 48.04 16.59
N PHE A 144 -9.05 47.96 17.16
CA PHE A 144 -9.75 46.70 17.36
C PHE A 144 -10.21 46.10 16.04
N LEU A 145 -10.69 46.91 15.10
CA LEU A 145 -11.19 46.44 13.79
C LEU A 145 -10.05 46.00 12.86
N ILE A 146 -8.94 46.73 12.85
CA ILE A 146 -7.76 46.46 12.02
C ILE A 146 -6.98 45.26 12.55
N LEU A 147 -6.78 45.18 13.88
CA LEU A 147 -5.94 44.13 14.47
C LEU A 147 -6.67 42.80 14.71
N ASN A 148 -8.01 42.76 14.68
CA ASN A 148 -8.76 41.53 14.94
C ASN A 148 -8.33 40.38 14.01
N GLN A 149 -8.29 40.62 12.70
CA GLN A 149 -7.92 39.63 11.69
C GLN A 149 -6.46 39.13 11.81
N PRO A 150 -5.44 39.99 11.91
CA PRO A 150 -4.06 39.52 12.09
C PRO A 150 -3.83 38.84 13.43
N LEU A 151 -4.50 39.27 14.52
CA LEU A 151 -4.39 38.59 15.80
C LEU A 151 -4.99 37.19 15.77
N THR A 152 -6.16 37.00 15.15
CA THR A 152 -6.75 35.67 14.93
C THR A 152 -5.86 34.81 14.05
N PHE A 153 -5.31 35.35 12.95
CA PHE A 153 -4.40 34.60 12.08
C PHE A 153 -3.13 34.16 12.81
N VAL A 154 -2.50 35.05 13.59
CA VAL A 154 -1.32 34.70 14.40
C VAL A 154 -1.66 33.62 15.42
N PHE A 155 -2.82 33.71 16.04
CA PHE A 155 -3.31 32.68 16.97
C PHE A 155 -3.50 31.34 16.27
N ASP A 156 -4.17 31.32 15.11
CA ASP A 156 -4.42 30.11 14.33
C ASP A 156 -3.10 29.44 13.94
N VAL A 157 -2.13 30.22 13.46
CA VAL A 157 -0.80 29.72 13.08
C VAL A 157 0.00 29.22 14.28
N LEU A 158 0.04 29.98 15.38
CA LEU A 158 0.84 29.66 16.56
C LEU A 158 0.35 28.40 17.27
N PHE A 159 -0.97 28.21 17.33
CA PHE A 159 -1.60 27.07 18.00
C PHE A 159 -2.08 25.98 17.03
N ARG A 160 -1.66 26.05 15.76
CA ARG A 160 -1.95 25.08 14.71
C ARG A 160 -3.44 24.78 14.57
N GLN A 161 -4.28 25.80 14.78
CA GLN A 161 -5.73 25.69 14.62
C GLN A 161 -6.08 25.74 13.12
N PRO A 162 -7.24 25.19 12.72
CA PRO A 162 -7.74 25.39 11.36
C PRO A 162 -7.77 26.88 11.01
N ILE A 163 -7.15 27.25 9.89
CA ILE A 163 -7.02 28.66 9.52
C ILE A 163 -8.39 29.17 9.13
N THR A 164 -8.90 30.14 9.88
CA THR A 164 -10.27 30.66 9.75
C THR A 164 -10.47 31.50 8.47
N TYR A 165 -9.37 31.88 7.80
CA TYR A 165 -9.32 32.70 6.59
C TYR A 165 -8.23 32.16 5.64
N PRO A 166 -8.36 32.24 4.31
CA PRO A 166 -9.40 32.93 3.56
C PRO A 166 -10.56 32.01 3.17
N TYR A 167 -11.74 32.58 2.95
CA TYR A 167 -12.88 31.89 2.35
C TYR A 167 -12.58 31.57 0.87
N MET A 168 -11.91 30.46 0.59
CA MET A 168 -11.90 29.88 -0.75
C MET A 168 -12.47 28.47 -0.71
N VAL A 169 -13.50 28.31 -1.52
CA VAL A 169 -14.33 27.13 -1.78
C VAL A 169 -13.43 25.92 -2.05
N LYS A 170 -13.71 24.82 -1.34
CA LYS A 170 -13.24 23.48 -1.69
C LYS A 170 -13.65 23.20 -3.14
N TYR A 171 -12.72 23.25 -4.09
CA TYR A 171 -12.90 22.64 -5.41
C TYR A 171 -12.20 21.29 -5.42
#